data_AF-A0A239MYY2-F1
#
_entry.id   AF-A0A239MYY2-F1
#
_cell.length_a   1.000
_cell.length_b   1.000
_cell.length_c   1.000
_cell.angle_alpha   90.00
_cell.angle_beta   90.00
_cell.angle_gamma   90.00
#
_symmetry.space_group_name_H-M   'P 1'
#
loop_
_entity.id
_entity.type
_entity.pdbx_description
1 polymer ?
#
loop_
_entity_poly.entity_id
_entity_poly.type
_entity_poly.pdbx_seq_one_letter_code
_entity_poly.pdbx_strand_id
1 'polypeptide(L)'
;MNIRAAAVVVTVPILVSGIGIGTAVLWASDLPDRIAEQWTDSAVTSTTSISGIVLYLAVSGLTIAVFSGVATIRTGSRVGTVSSAGLGMALSLFITVSLVGLMATQRGVVDPDSVQGPPVGWIGAAAAVSIVGGGIGALVVKMCLPRTSARSVRARKSQSKAATDMSATVD
;
A
#
# COMPACT_ATOMS: atom_id res chain seq x y z
N MET A 1 1.68 -17.19 -14.01
CA MET A 1 2.09 -15.95 -13.32
C MET A 1 2.92 -16.32 -12.09
N ASN A 2 3.98 -15.57 -11.77
CA ASN A 2 4.93 -15.95 -10.71
C ASN A 2 4.29 -15.83 -9.32
N ILE A 3 4.08 -16.97 -8.64
CA ILE A 3 3.65 -17.07 -7.23
C ILE A 3 4.46 -16.13 -6.33
N ARG A 4 5.74 -15.92 -6.66
CA ARG A 4 6.66 -15.00 -5.96
C ARG A 4 6.17 -13.54 -5.95
N ALA A 5 5.65 -13.03 -7.07
CA ALA A 5 5.17 -11.66 -7.14
C ALA A 5 3.88 -11.47 -6.32
N ALA A 6 2.96 -12.44 -6.41
CA ALA A 6 1.73 -12.42 -5.62
C ALA A 6 2.03 -12.53 -4.11
N ALA A 7 2.99 -13.38 -3.72
CA ALA A 7 3.44 -13.49 -2.34
C ALA A 7 3.96 -12.16 -1.80
N VAL A 8 4.83 -11.46 -2.55
CA VAL A 8 5.33 -10.13 -2.13
C VAL A 8 4.19 -9.13 -1.97
N VAL A 9 3.24 -9.08 -2.92
CA VAL A 9 2.11 -8.14 -2.87
C VAL A 9 1.18 -8.39 -1.71
N VAL A 10 1.03 -9.62 -1.25
CA VAL A 10 0.17 -9.96 -0.10
C VAL A 10 0.94 -9.82 1.21
N THR A 11 2.16 -10.35 1.29
CA THR A 11 2.94 -10.40 2.53
C THR A 11 3.38 -9.02 2.99
N VAL A 12 3.80 -8.13 2.07
CA VAL A 12 4.32 -6.81 2.47
C VAL A 12 3.25 -5.94 3.15
N PRO A 13 2.03 -5.75 2.58
CA PRO A 13 0.98 -5.01 3.27
C PRO A 13 0.61 -5.59 4.62
N ILE A 14 0.58 -6.93 4.75
CA ILE A 14 0.32 -7.60 6.04
C ILE A 14 1.41 -7.27 7.06
N LEU A 15 2.69 -7.31 6.66
CA LEU A 15 3.81 -6.98 7.54
C LEU A 15 3.78 -5.50 7.95
N VAL A 16 3.50 -4.59 7.01
CA VAL A 16 3.39 -3.15 7.28
C VAL A 16 2.26 -2.88 8.27
N SER A 17 1.07 -3.45 8.05
CA SER A 17 -0.04 -3.36 9.01
C SER A 17 0.30 -4.00 10.35
N GLY A 18 1.02 -5.12 10.35
CA GLY A 18 1.52 -5.77 11.56
C GLY A 18 2.47 -4.89 12.38
N ILE A 19 3.34 -4.11 11.72
CA ILE A 19 4.20 -3.11 12.39
C ILE A 19 3.34 -2.01 13.00
N GLY A 20 2.31 -1.52 12.30
CA GLY A 20 1.35 -0.55 12.84
C GLY A 20 0.64 -1.06 14.10
N ILE A 21 0.10 -2.28 14.03
CA ILE A 21 -0.55 -2.95 15.16
C ILE A 21 0.43 -3.15 16.32
N GLY A 22 1.63 -3.65 16.04
CA GLY A 22 2.67 -3.83 17.06
C GLY A 22 3.03 -2.52 17.75
N THR A 23 3.12 -1.43 16.99
CA THR A 23 3.36 -0.09 17.56
C THR A 23 2.21 0.37 18.44
N ALA A 24 0.96 0.16 18.01
CA ALA A 24 -0.23 0.47 18.82
C ALA A 24 -0.24 -0.31 20.14
N VAL A 25 0.09 -1.61 20.10
CA VAL A 25 0.16 -2.47 21.29
C VAL A 25 1.30 -2.04 22.21
N LEU A 26 2.46 -1.70 21.66
CA LEU A 26 3.61 -1.24 22.45
C LEU A 26 3.35 0.10 23.15
N TRP A 27 2.51 0.96 22.58
CA TRP A 27 2.15 2.24 23.18
C TRP A 27 0.85 2.18 23.98
N ALA A 28 0.16 1.04 24.04
CA ALA A 28 -1.15 0.94 24.67
C ALA A 28 -1.16 1.39 26.14
N SER A 29 -0.06 1.21 26.88
CA SER A 29 0.08 1.68 28.28
C SER A 29 0.26 3.19 28.40
N ASP A 30 0.73 3.85 27.35
CA ASP A 30 1.10 5.26 27.33
C ASP A 30 0.05 6.11 26.58
N LEU A 31 -1.00 5.47 26.07
CA LEU A 31 -2.09 6.09 25.33
C LEU A 31 -3.33 6.20 26.21
N PRO A 32 -4.14 7.26 26.05
CA PRO A 32 -5.44 7.33 26.71
C PRO A 32 -6.35 6.19 26.23
N ASP A 33 -7.29 5.76 27.09
CA ASP A 33 -8.25 4.69 26.79
C ASP A 33 -9.00 4.91 25.46
N ARG A 34 -9.16 6.18 25.08
CA ARG A 34 -9.73 6.61 23.81
C ARG A 34 -8.79 7.58 23.12
N ILE A 35 -8.68 7.40 21.81
CA ILE A 35 -7.86 8.21 20.92
C ILE A 35 -8.78 9.09 20.09
N ALA A 36 -8.47 10.39 20.02
CA ALA A 36 -9.15 11.32 19.14
C ALA A 36 -8.95 10.90 17.68
N GLU A 37 -10.05 10.76 16.94
CA GLU A 37 -10.08 10.34 15.53
C GLU A 37 -10.36 11.53 14.61
N GLN A 38 -11.16 12.48 15.09
CA GLN A 38 -11.57 13.66 14.33
C GLN A 38 -11.40 14.91 15.19
N TRP A 39 -10.92 15.98 14.54
CA TRP A 39 -10.72 17.29 15.14
C TRP A 39 -11.40 18.37 14.29
N THR A 40 -11.88 19.40 14.95
CA THR A 40 -12.11 20.73 14.36
C THR A 40 -10.99 21.67 14.81
N ASP A 41 -11.02 22.91 14.32
CA ASP A 41 -10.05 23.94 14.71
C ASP A 41 -10.04 24.24 16.22
N SER A 42 -11.08 23.84 16.95
CA SER A 42 -11.28 24.18 18.37
C SER A 42 -11.51 23.01 19.31
N ALA A 43 -11.76 21.79 18.82
CA ALA A 43 -12.05 20.64 19.68
C ALA A 43 -11.85 19.28 18.99
N VAL A 44 -11.74 18.23 19.81
CA VAL A 44 -11.96 16.85 19.37
C VAL A 44 -13.45 16.64 19.13
N THR A 45 -13.83 16.07 17.99
CA THR A 45 -15.24 15.80 17.65
C THR A 45 -15.61 14.33 17.73
N SER A 46 -14.64 13.43 17.62
CA SER A 46 -14.86 11.99 17.74
C SER A 46 -13.66 11.30 18.36
N THR A 47 -13.93 10.29 19.17
CA THR A 47 -12.91 9.41 19.76
C THR A 47 -13.22 7.95 19.46
N THR A 48 -12.17 7.14 19.38
CA THR A 48 -12.24 5.71 19.15
C THR A 48 -11.38 4.98 20.18
N SER A 49 -11.73 3.75 20.53
CA SER A 49 -10.89 2.96 21.44
C SER A 49 -9.61 2.50 20.74
N ILE A 50 -8.55 2.24 21.52
CA ILE A 50 -7.31 1.63 20.99
C ILE A 50 -7.61 0.30 20.28
N SER A 51 -8.53 -0.51 20.84
CA SER A 51 -9.00 -1.75 20.21
C SER A 51 -9.68 -1.51 18.86
N GLY A 52 -10.42 -0.41 18.72
CA GLY A 52 -11.01 0.03 17.46
C GLY A 52 -9.95 0.35 16.41
N ILE A 53 -8.87 1.04 16.79
CA ILE A 53 -7.74 1.35 15.90
C ILE A 53 -7.02 0.07 15.46
N VAL A 54 -6.75 -0.86 16.39
CA VAL A 54 -6.14 -2.15 16.05
C VAL A 54 -7.01 -2.94 15.09
N LEU A 55 -8.32 -2.95 15.31
CA LEU A 55 -9.28 -3.60 14.42
C LEU A 55 -9.29 -2.94 13.04
N TYR A 56 -9.31 -1.60 12.97
CA TYR A 56 -9.24 -0.87 11.70
C TYR A 56 -7.94 -1.17 10.95
N LEU A 57 -6.78 -1.17 11.62
CA LEU A 57 -5.51 -1.53 11.00
C LEU A 57 -5.51 -2.96 10.46
N ALA A 58 -6.02 -3.91 11.23
CA ALA A 58 -6.08 -5.31 10.83
C ALA A 58 -7.00 -5.50 9.63
N VAL A 59 -8.21 -4.92 9.66
CA VAL A 59 -9.19 -5.02 8.59
C VAL A 59 -8.71 -4.30 7.34
N SER A 60 -8.28 -3.04 7.44
CA SER A 60 -7.77 -2.27 6.30
C SER A 60 -6.53 -2.94 5.68
N GLY A 61 -5.61 -3.43 6.51
CA GLY A 61 -4.43 -4.16 6.06
C GLY A 61 -4.80 -5.42 5.28
N LEU A 62 -5.71 -6.23 5.82
CA LEU A 62 -6.20 -7.44 5.16
C LEU A 62 -6.94 -7.12 3.87
N THR A 63 -7.83 -6.13 3.87
CA THR A 63 -8.58 -5.72 2.67
C THR A 63 -7.63 -5.24 1.57
N ILE A 64 -6.63 -4.42 1.90
CA ILE A 64 -5.63 -3.94 0.95
C ILE A 64 -4.80 -5.12 0.42
N ALA A 65 -4.34 -6.02 1.29
CA ALA A 65 -3.56 -7.19 0.91
C ALA A 65 -4.34 -8.11 -0.04
N VAL A 66 -5.60 -8.42 0.29
CA VAL A 66 -6.47 -9.26 -0.54
C VAL A 66 -6.79 -8.57 -1.87
N PHE A 67 -7.20 -7.30 -1.84
CA PHE A 67 -7.58 -6.59 -3.06
C PHE A 67 -6.39 -6.41 -3.99
N SER A 68 -5.25 -5.95 -3.48
CA SER A 68 -4.03 -5.79 -4.28
C SER A 68 -3.51 -7.13 -4.77
N GLY A 69 -3.56 -8.19 -3.95
CA GLY A 69 -3.21 -9.55 -4.34
C GLY A 69 -4.07 -10.08 -5.49
N VAL A 70 -5.40 -9.98 -5.36
CA VAL A 70 -6.35 -10.40 -6.40
C VAL A 70 -6.20 -9.55 -7.66
N ALA A 71 -6.07 -8.23 -7.54
CA ALA A 71 -5.88 -7.33 -8.68
C ALA A 71 -4.58 -7.66 -9.42
N THR A 72 -3.48 -7.87 -8.69
CA THR A 72 -2.18 -8.31 -9.22
C THR A 72 -2.27 -9.66 -9.90
N ILE A 73 -3.09 -10.58 -9.36
CA ILE A 73 -3.30 -11.92 -9.93
C ILE A 73 -4.10 -11.88 -11.23
N ARG A 74 -5.12 -11.04 -11.27
CA ARG A 74 -6.03 -10.93 -12.42
C ARG A 74 -5.52 -10.00 -13.51
N THR A 75 -4.56 -9.13 -13.22
CA THR A 75 -3.96 -8.28 -14.25
C THR A 75 -3.08 -9.12 -15.18
N GLY A 76 -3.63 -9.46 -16.35
CA GLY A 76 -2.89 -10.15 -17.42
C GLY A 76 -1.79 -9.29 -18.08
N SER A 77 -1.61 -8.04 -17.65
CA SER A 77 -0.61 -7.11 -18.16
C SER A 77 0.47 -6.82 -17.12
N ARG A 78 1.73 -6.77 -17.57
CA ARG A 78 2.89 -6.48 -16.70
C ARG A 78 2.77 -5.12 -16.00
N VAL A 79 2.23 -4.12 -16.71
CA VAL A 79 2.03 -2.76 -16.16
C VAL A 79 0.95 -2.79 -15.09
N GLY A 80 -0.18 -3.47 -15.35
CA GLY A 80 -1.26 -3.61 -14.37
C GLY A 80 -0.78 -4.27 -13.07
N THR A 81 -0.06 -5.39 -13.18
CA THR A 81 0.52 -6.09 -12.03
C THR A 81 1.42 -5.17 -11.19
N VAL A 82 2.32 -4.42 -11.83
CA VAL A 82 3.27 -3.52 -11.15
C VAL A 82 2.55 -2.34 -10.51
N SER A 83 1.58 -1.74 -11.19
CA SER A 83 0.81 -0.61 -10.67
C SER A 83 -0.08 -1.01 -9.49
N SER A 84 -0.77 -2.15 -9.57
CA SER A 84 -1.62 -2.66 -8.48
C SER A 84 -0.79 -2.99 -7.24
N ALA A 85 0.38 -3.58 -7.42
CA ALA A 85 1.32 -3.84 -6.33
C ALA A 85 1.81 -2.54 -5.66
N GLY A 86 2.24 -1.57 -6.47
CA GLY A 86 2.70 -0.27 -5.96
C GLY A 86 1.61 0.48 -5.21
N LEU A 87 0.38 0.48 -5.75
CA LEU A 87 -0.77 1.11 -5.10
C LEU A 87 -1.11 0.45 -3.76
N GLY A 88 -1.13 -0.89 -3.69
CA GLY A 88 -1.39 -1.61 -2.45
C GLY A 88 -0.36 -1.27 -1.37
N MET A 89 0.91 -1.19 -1.74
CA MET A 89 1.99 -0.82 -0.82
C MET A 89 1.88 0.66 -0.37
N ALA A 90 1.58 1.58 -1.29
CA ALA A 90 1.36 2.99 -0.96
C ALA A 90 0.22 3.17 0.05
N LEU A 91 -0.93 2.53 -0.19
CA LEU A 91 -2.10 2.63 0.69
C LEU A 91 -1.83 2.02 2.08
N SER A 92 -1.16 0.86 2.13
CA SER A 92 -0.82 0.22 3.40
C SER A 92 0.12 1.08 4.24
N LEU A 93 1.14 1.67 3.64
CA LEU A 93 2.04 2.61 4.31
C LEU A 93 1.31 3.88 4.73
N PHE A 94 0.43 4.42 3.88
CA PHE A 94 -0.32 5.64 4.19
C PHE A 94 -1.14 5.48 5.46
N ILE A 95 -1.94 4.42 5.53
CA ILE A 95 -2.81 4.16 6.68
C ILE A 95 -1.96 3.90 7.93
N THR A 96 -0.90 3.11 7.80
CA THR A 96 -0.04 2.75 8.93
C THR A 96 0.69 3.96 9.51
N VAL A 97 1.39 4.73 8.67
CA VAL A 97 2.10 5.96 9.10
C VAL A 97 1.11 6.97 9.65
N SER A 98 -0.07 7.09 9.03
CA SER A 98 -1.06 8.05 9.50
C SER A 98 -1.55 7.72 10.91
N LEU A 99 -1.90 6.47 11.16
CA LEU A 99 -2.38 6.03 12.46
C LEU A 99 -1.28 6.04 13.52
N VAL A 100 -0.05 5.65 13.17
CA VAL A 100 1.09 5.75 14.09
C VAL A 100 1.39 7.21 14.43
N GLY A 101 1.37 8.11 13.46
CA GLY A 101 1.54 9.55 13.70
C GLY A 101 0.46 10.11 14.62
N LEU A 102 -0.79 9.68 14.41
CA LEU A 102 -1.94 10.08 15.21
C LEU A 102 -1.89 9.56 16.66
N MET A 103 -1.42 8.32 16.86
CA MET A 103 -1.17 7.80 18.21
C MET A 103 0.01 8.52 18.88
N ALA A 104 1.07 8.81 18.13
CA ALA A 104 2.26 9.48 18.66
C ALA A 104 1.94 10.87 19.24
N THR A 105 1.00 11.61 18.63
CA THR A 105 0.58 12.93 19.13
C THR A 105 -0.25 12.89 20.40
N GLN A 106 -0.77 11.71 20.78
CA GLN A 106 -1.64 11.52 21.95
C GLN A 106 -0.95 10.76 23.08
N ARG A 107 0.33 10.41 22.89
CA ARG A 107 1.10 9.65 23.88
C ARG A 107 1.40 10.51 25.10
N GLY A 108 1.10 9.99 26.28
CA GLY A 108 1.28 10.67 27.56
C GLY A 108 0.19 11.71 27.88
N VAL A 109 -0.85 11.80 27.06
CA VAL A 109 -2.00 12.67 27.33
C VAL A 109 -3.03 11.92 28.16
N VAL A 110 -3.48 12.54 29.24
CA VAL A 110 -4.47 11.94 30.16
C VAL A 110 -5.91 12.15 29.66
N ASP A 111 -6.19 13.31 29.08
CA ASP A 111 -7.51 13.67 28.55
C ASP A 111 -7.45 13.91 27.02
N PRO A 112 -8.10 13.07 26.20
CA PRO A 112 -8.07 13.22 24.74
C PRO A 112 -8.64 14.56 24.26
N ASP A 113 -9.56 15.19 25.00
CA ASP A 113 -10.17 16.46 24.60
C ASP A 113 -9.19 17.65 24.70
N SER A 114 -8.08 17.47 25.41
CA SER A 114 -7.01 18.46 25.54
C SER A 114 -5.97 18.42 24.40
N VAL A 115 -6.06 17.45 23.50
CA VAL A 115 -5.10 17.24 22.41
C VAL A 115 -5.31 18.29 21.32
N GLN A 116 -4.30 19.14 21.11
CA GLN A 116 -4.20 19.91 19.88
C GLN A 116 -3.86 18.94 18.75
N GLY A 117 -4.62 19.01 17.65
CA GLY A 117 -4.52 18.07 16.54
C GLY A 117 -3.10 17.92 15.97
N PRO A 118 -2.86 16.87 15.18
CA PRO A 118 -1.53 16.54 14.68
C PRO A 118 -0.87 17.70 13.90
N PRO A 119 0.48 17.81 13.91
CA PRO A 119 1.21 18.95 13.34
C PRO A 119 0.84 19.24 11.89
N VAL A 120 0.77 20.52 11.52
CA VAL A 120 0.52 20.94 10.14
C VAL A 120 1.50 20.25 9.19
N GLY A 121 0.97 19.56 8.18
CA GLY A 121 1.78 18.84 7.18
C GLY A 121 2.03 17.36 7.47
N TRP A 122 1.55 16.81 8.60
CA TRP A 122 1.70 15.38 8.92
C TRP A 122 1.12 14.46 7.83
N ILE A 123 -0.05 14.81 7.28
CA ILE A 123 -0.68 14.08 6.15
C ILE A 123 0.22 14.16 4.92
N GLY A 124 0.84 15.31 4.67
CA GLY A 124 1.79 15.50 3.58
C GLY A 124 3.01 14.60 3.73
N ALA A 125 3.57 14.49 4.94
CA ALA A 125 4.66 13.57 5.23
C ALA A 125 4.24 12.10 5.05
N ALA A 126 3.05 11.72 5.55
CA ALA A 126 2.49 10.38 5.36
C ALA A 126 2.30 10.07 3.87
N ALA A 127 1.76 11.01 3.09
CA ALA A 127 1.59 10.86 1.64
C ALA A 127 2.95 10.71 0.92
N ALA A 128 3.97 11.48 1.30
CA ALA A 128 5.31 11.38 0.72
C ALA A 128 5.93 9.99 0.98
N VAL A 129 5.85 9.48 2.21
CA VAL A 129 6.32 8.12 2.57
C VAL A 129 5.60 7.07 1.74
N SER A 130 4.29 7.21 1.55
CA SER A 130 3.46 6.30 0.77
C SER A 130 3.81 6.28 -0.71
N ILE A 131 4.07 7.44 -1.31
CA ILE A 131 4.48 7.54 -2.72
C ILE A 131 5.82 6.83 -2.92
N VAL A 132 6.80 7.12 -2.06
CA VAL A 132 8.13 6.50 -2.13
C VAL A 132 8.02 4.99 -1.92
N GLY A 133 7.31 4.55 -0.89
CA GLY A 133 7.12 3.13 -0.59
C GLY A 133 6.36 2.39 -1.68
N GLY A 134 5.33 3.00 -2.27
CA GLY A 134 4.62 2.46 -3.43
C GLY A 134 5.52 2.30 -4.65
N GLY A 135 6.39 3.27 -4.91
CA GLY A 135 7.41 3.20 -5.96
C GLY A 135 8.40 2.05 -5.74
N ILE A 136 8.85 1.85 -4.50
CA ILE A 136 9.71 0.72 -4.12
C ILE A 136 8.98 -0.61 -4.33
N GLY A 137 7.72 -0.72 -3.90
CA GLY A 137 6.90 -1.93 -4.11
C GLY A 137 6.72 -2.29 -5.57
N ALA A 138 6.40 -1.29 -6.40
CA ALA A 138 6.30 -1.44 -7.84
C ALA A 138 7.63 -1.94 -8.45
N LEU A 139 8.77 -1.39 -7.99
CA LEU A 139 10.09 -1.79 -8.44
C LEU A 139 10.42 -3.23 -8.07
N VAL A 140 10.16 -3.64 -6.82
CA VAL A 140 10.39 -5.02 -6.34
C VAL A 140 9.58 -6.01 -7.17
N VAL A 141 8.29 -5.76 -7.38
CA VAL A 141 7.44 -6.64 -8.21
C VAL A 141 7.94 -6.68 -9.65
N LYS A 142 8.34 -5.55 -10.23
CA LYS A 142 8.92 -5.48 -11.57
C LYS A 142 10.17 -6.35 -11.71
N MET A 143 11.02 -6.43 -10.68
CA MET A 143 12.21 -7.28 -10.61
C MET A 143 11.86 -8.77 -10.49
N CYS A 144 10.76 -9.13 -9.84
CA CYS A 144 10.28 -10.51 -9.71
C CYS A 144 9.57 -11.04 -10.98
N LEU A 145 9.19 -10.17 -11.90
CA LEU A 145 8.55 -10.56 -13.16
C LEU A 145 9.60 -10.97 -14.21
N PRO A 146 9.38 -12.06 -14.96
CA PRO A 146 10.29 -12.50 -16.01
C PRO A 146 10.53 -11.35 -17.00
N ARG A 147 11.79 -11.10 -17.36
CA ARG A 147 12.09 -10.17 -18.46
C ARG A 147 11.51 -10.79 -19.72
N THR A 148 10.53 -10.14 -20.32
CA THR A 148 10.07 -10.47 -21.67
C THR A 148 11.28 -10.33 -22.59
N SER A 149 11.92 -11.45 -22.93
CA SER A 149 13.15 -11.44 -23.71
C SER A 149 12.87 -10.75 -25.04
N ALA A 150 13.63 -9.71 -25.37
CA ALA A 150 13.52 -8.96 -26.64
C ALA A 150 13.56 -9.88 -27.89
N ARG A 151 14.09 -11.10 -27.73
CA ARG A 151 14.04 -12.19 -28.71
C ARG A 151 12.62 -12.56 -29.17
N SER A 152 11.62 -12.59 -28.28
CA SER A 152 10.25 -12.96 -28.66
C SER A 152 9.54 -11.87 -29.46
N VAL A 153 9.84 -10.59 -29.16
CA VAL A 153 9.31 -9.44 -29.90
C VAL A 153 9.93 -9.36 -31.29
N ARG A 154 11.24 -9.60 -31.41
CA ARG A 154 11.93 -9.63 -32.71
C ARG A 154 11.49 -10.84 -33.55
N ALA A 155 11.28 -12.00 -32.92
CA ALA A 155 10.73 -13.18 -33.60
C ALA A 155 9.30 -12.95 -34.12
N ARG A 156 8.41 -12.32 -33.33
CA ARG A 156 7.07 -11.95 -33.80
C ARG A 156 7.09 -10.92 -34.93
N LYS A 157 7.97 -9.91 -34.86
CA LYS A 157 8.14 -8.95 -35.97
C LYS A 157 8.64 -9.63 -37.24
N SER A 158 9.55 -10.60 -37.11
CA SER A 158 10.05 -11.37 -38.25
C SER A 158 8.97 -12.24 -38.89
N GLN A 159 8.14 -12.92 -38.10
CA GLN A 159 7.03 -13.73 -38.61
C GLN A 159 5.92 -12.87 -39.23
N SER A 160 5.59 -11.73 -38.61
CA SER A 160 4.64 -10.77 -39.18
C SER A 160 5.11 -10.26 -40.54
N LYS A 161 6.39 -9.88 -40.66
CA LYS A 161 6.94 -9.37 -41.92
C LYS A 161 6.97 -10.43 -43.02
N ALA A 162 7.39 -11.65 -42.69
CA ALA A 162 7.38 -12.77 -43.65
C ALA A 162 5.97 -13.10 -44.17
N ALA A 163 4.94 -13.00 -43.31
CA ALA A 163 3.55 -13.20 -43.71
C ALA A 163 3.04 -12.08 -44.64
N THR A 164 3.46 -10.83 -44.41
CA THR A 164 3.11 -9.70 -45.29
C THR A 164 3.80 -9.80 -46.64
N ASP A 165 5.09 -10.20 -46.66
CA ASP A 165 5.86 -10.34 -47.89
C ASP A 165 5.31 -11.49 -48.77
N MET A 166 4.87 -12.61 -48.19
CA MET A 166 4.21 -13.70 -48.94
C MET A 166 2.88 -13.30 -49.56
N SER A 167 2.12 -12.38 -48.94
CA SER A 167 0.86 -11.87 -49.49
C SER A 167 1.06 -10.95 -50.68
N ALA A 168 2.21 -10.28 -50.79
CA ALA A 168 2.49 -9.33 -51.87
C ALA A 168 3.05 -10.01 -53.13
N THR A 169 3.44 -11.27 -53.06
CA THR A 169 3.96 -12.06 -54.19
C THR A 169 2.92 -12.91 -54.94
N VAL A 170 1.65 -12.86 -54.52
CA VAL A 170 0.55 -13.66 -55.11
C VAL A 170 -0.32 -12.84 -56.09
N ASP A 171 -0.03 -11.56 -56.28
CA ASP A 171 -0.62 -10.69 -57.31
C ASP A 171 0.33 -10.52 -58.50
#